data_AF-A0A920QYY6-F1
#
_entry.id   AF-A0A920QYY6-F1
#
_cell.length_a   1.000
_cell.length_b   1.000
_cell.length_c   1.000
_cell.angle_alpha   90.00
_cell.angle_beta   90.00
_cell.angle_gamma   90.00
#
_symmetry.space_group_name_H-M   'P 1'
#
loop_
_entity.id
_entity.type
_entity.pdbx_description
1 polymer ?
#
loop_
_entity_poly.entity_id
_entity_poly.type
_entity_poly.pdbx_seq_one_letter_code
_entity_poly.pdbx_strand_id
1 'polypeptide(L)'
;MEKSGKNRTPDKLPIDEITPLMELCDSHLHKVVETLEPEWLIAVGGFAQKRALTALDDLDIRIGKILHPSPASPAANKGWAKQATTQLKELGVWH
;
A
#
# COMPACT_ATOMS: atom_id res chain seq x y z
N MET A 1 -0.04 13.37 -20.70
CA MET A 1 -0.70 13.95 -19.50
C MET A 1 -2.15 14.29 -19.87
N GLU A 2 -3.13 13.95 -19.02
CA GLU A 2 -4.54 14.25 -19.35
C GLU A 2 -4.74 15.77 -19.51
N LYS A 3 -5.47 16.19 -20.55
CA LYS A 3 -5.75 17.62 -20.82
C LYS A 3 -6.52 18.31 -19.68
N SER A 4 -7.20 17.53 -18.84
CA SER A 4 -8.00 17.99 -17.71
C SER A 4 -7.18 18.34 -16.45
N GLY A 5 -5.90 17.94 -16.39
CA GLY A 5 -5.08 18.03 -15.17
C GLY A 5 -5.54 17.11 -14.03
N LYS A 6 -6.50 16.20 -14.29
CA LYS A 6 -6.98 15.24 -13.30
C LYS A 6 -5.88 14.26 -12.92
N ASN A 7 -5.83 13.89 -11.63
CA ASN A 7 -4.89 12.89 -11.15
C ASN A 7 -5.14 11.52 -11.84
N ARG A 8 -4.10 11.00 -12.48
CA ARG A 8 -4.09 9.67 -13.09
C ARG A 8 -3.36 8.72 -12.16
N THR A 9 -4.12 7.89 -11.48
CA THR A 9 -3.59 6.88 -10.56
C THR A 9 -3.10 5.66 -11.33
N PRO A 10 -2.20 4.82 -10.77
CA PRO A 10 -1.66 3.67 -11.48
C PRO A 10 -2.73 2.72 -12.04
N ASP A 11 -3.85 2.54 -11.35
CA ASP A 11 -5.02 1.76 -11.81
C ASP A 11 -5.71 2.32 -13.07
N LYS A 12 -5.35 3.53 -13.50
CA LYS A 12 -5.87 4.22 -14.70
C LYS A 12 -4.84 4.32 -15.83
N LEU A 13 -3.66 3.74 -15.65
CA LEU A 13 -2.67 3.59 -16.73
C LEU A 13 -3.06 2.40 -17.61
N PRO A 14 -2.77 2.44 -18.93
CA PRO A 14 -3.02 1.31 -19.79
C PRO A 14 -1.98 0.21 -19.49
N ILE A 15 -2.28 -1.01 -19.93
CA ILE A 15 -1.55 -2.19 -19.44
C ILE A 15 -0.05 -2.18 -19.81
N ASP A 16 0.28 -1.58 -20.94
CA ASP A 16 1.62 -1.39 -21.48
C ASP A 16 2.47 -0.39 -20.68
N GLU A 17 1.85 0.62 -20.08
CA GLU A 17 2.54 1.56 -19.18
C GLU A 17 2.62 1.01 -17.74
N ILE A 18 1.54 0.39 -17.25
CA ILE A 18 1.44 -0.02 -15.85
C ILE A 18 2.33 -1.21 -15.52
N THR A 19 2.49 -2.16 -16.45
CA THR A 19 3.24 -3.40 -16.21
C THR A 19 4.71 -3.11 -15.89
N PRO A 20 5.48 -2.41 -16.76
CA PRO A 20 6.88 -2.12 -16.46
C PRO A 20 7.05 -1.19 -15.24
N LEU A 21 6.10 -0.29 -15.01
CA LEU A 21 6.11 0.55 -13.80
C LEU A 21 5.98 -0.30 -12.54
N MET A 22 5.03 -1.24 -12.54
CA MET A 22 4.78 -2.13 -11.42
C MET A 22 5.95 -3.06 -11.13
N GLU A 23 6.59 -3.63 -12.16
CA GLU A 23 7.79 -4.46 -12.01
C GLU A 23 8.95 -3.70 -11.34
N LEU A 24 9.19 -2.46 -11.75
CA LEU A 24 10.22 -1.60 -11.16
C LEU A 24 9.90 -1.23 -9.71
N CYS A 25 8.63 -0.91 -9.42
CA CYS A 25 8.17 -0.61 -8.07
C CYS A 25 8.29 -1.83 -7.14
N ASP A 26 7.94 -3.02 -7.62
CA ASP A 26 8.03 -4.26 -6.86
C ASP A 26 9.48 -4.60 -6.54
N SER A 27 10.38 -4.54 -7.54
CA SER A 27 11.81 -4.77 -7.33
C SER A 27 12.40 -3.78 -6.33
N HIS A 28 11.96 -2.52 -6.34
CA HIS A 28 12.40 -1.54 -5.36
C HIS A 28 11.87 -1.85 -3.96
N LEU A 29 10.58 -2.19 -3.83
CA LEU A 29 9.98 -2.53 -2.55
C LEU A 29 10.67 -3.74 -1.92
N HIS A 30 10.95 -4.77 -2.72
CA HIS A 30 11.69 -5.97 -2.31
C HIS A 30 13.06 -5.60 -1.71
N LYS A 31 13.87 -4.82 -2.45
CA LYS A 31 15.16 -4.33 -1.95
C LYS A 31 15.07 -3.52 -0.65
N VAL A 32 14.02 -2.69 -0.50
CA VAL A 32 13.80 -1.93 0.74
C VAL A 32 13.54 -2.87 1.91
N VAL A 33 12.72 -3.91 1.71
CA VAL A 33 12.40 -4.89 2.74
C VAL A 33 13.63 -5.74 3.10
N GLU A 34 14.39 -6.21 2.11
CA GLU A 34 15.65 -6.93 2.34
C GLU A 34 16.68 -6.07 3.10
N THR A 35 16.72 -4.76 2.83
CA THR A 35 17.70 -3.87 3.46
C THR A 35 17.31 -3.50 4.89
N LEU A 36 16.02 -3.28 5.15
CA LEU A 36 15.54 -2.82 6.46
C LEU A 36 15.21 -3.98 7.41
N GLU A 37 15.05 -5.20 6.88
CA GLU A 37 14.66 -6.41 7.60
C GLU A 37 13.50 -6.18 8.60
N PRO A 38 12.38 -5.53 8.20
CA PRO A 38 11.32 -5.23 9.14
C PRO A 38 10.51 -6.49 9.48
N GLU A 39 10.10 -6.63 10.74
CA GLU A 39 9.15 -7.69 11.14
C GLU A 39 7.77 -7.51 10.45
N TRP A 40 7.38 -6.25 10.22
CA TRP A 40 6.08 -5.88 9.66
C TRP A 40 6.19 -4.88 8.52
N LEU A 41 5.43 -5.13 7.46
CA LEU A 41 5.05 -4.13 6.46
C LEU A 41 3.58 -3.77 6.65
N ILE A 42 3.29 -2.48 6.89
CA ILE A 42 1.91 -2.01 7.03
C ILE A 42 1.46 -1.30 5.75
N ALA A 43 0.59 -1.95 4.99
CA ALA A 43 0.00 -1.39 3.80
C ALA A 43 -1.08 -0.34 4.12
N VAL A 44 -0.93 0.86 3.56
CA VAL A 44 -1.94 1.92 3.68
C VAL A 44 -2.94 1.80 2.54
N GLY A 45 -4.06 1.13 2.80
CA GLY A 45 -5.10 0.87 1.80
C GLY A 45 -4.93 -0.42 0.99
N GLY A 46 -5.98 -0.74 0.23
CA GLY A 46 -6.07 -2.03 -0.47
C GLY A 46 -5.13 -2.19 -1.66
N PHE A 47 -4.81 -1.10 -2.36
CA PHE A 47 -3.84 -1.16 -3.46
C PHE A 47 -2.45 -1.54 -2.96
N ALA A 48 -1.95 -0.82 -1.95
CA ALA A 48 -0.65 -1.10 -1.34
C ALA A 48 -0.57 -2.54 -0.79
N GLN A 49 -1.65 -3.03 -0.17
CA GLN A 49 -1.67 -4.41 0.36
C GLN A 49 -1.50 -5.44 -0.75
N LYS A 50 -2.25 -5.30 -1.85
CA LYS A 50 -2.16 -6.21 -2.99
C LYS A 50 -0.77 -6.19 -3.62
N ARG A 51 -0.16 -5.00 -3.74
CA ARG A 51 1.20 -4.87 -4.27
C ARG A 51 2.23 -5.51 -3.36
N ALA A 52 2.18 -5.25 -2.05
CA ALA A 52 3.09 -5.89 -1.09
C ALA A 52 2.98 -7.42 -1.11
N LEU A 53 1.76 -7.97 -1.15
CA LEU A 53 1.54 -9.42 -1.25
C LEU A 53 2.05 -10.03 -2.56
N THR A 54 2.15 -9.24 -3.64
CA THR A 54 2.67 -9.71 -4.93
C THR A 54 4.19 -9.59 -4.99
N ALA A 55 4.72 -8.47 -4.51
CA ALA A 55 6.14 -8.12 -4.65
C ALA A 55 7.05 -8.84 -3.64
N LEU A 56 6.49 -9.42 -2.59
CA LEU A 56 7.21 -9.99 -1.44
C LEU A 56 6.71 -11.41 -1.15
N ASP A 57 6.15 -12.10 -2.15
CA ASP A 57 5.60 -13.45 -1.99
C ASP A 57 6.66 -14.51 -1.66
N ASP A 58 7.93 -14.18 -1.92
CA ASP A 58 9.12 -14.96 -1.65
C ASP A 58 9.79 -14.66 -0.30
N LEU A 59 9.31 -13.65 0.45
CA LEU A 59 9.87 -13.25 1.74
C LEU A 59 8.97 -13.66 2.91
N ASP A 60 9.57 -14.14 3.99
CA ASP A 60 8.87 -14.41 5.26
C ASP A 60 8.70 -13.12 6.08
N ILE A 61 7.80 -12.26 5.63
CA ILE A 61 7.45 -10.99 6.29
C ILE A 61 5.96 -10.91 6.62
N ARG A 62 5.62 -10.30 7.76
CA ARG A 62 4.22 -10.07 8.13
C ARG A 62 3.69 -8.83 7.42
N ILE A 63 2.60 -9.01 6.66
CA ILE A 63 1.95 -7.91 5.93
C ILE A 63 0.62 -7.57 6.59
N GLY A 64 0.56 -6.40 7.21
CA GLY A 64 -0.66 -5.80 7.77
C GLY A 64 -1.29 -4.79 6.81
N LYS A 65 -2.54 -4.39 7.09
CA LYS A 65 -3.20 -3.29 6.38
C LYS A 65 -3.92 -2.37 7.35
N ILE A 66 -3.80 -1.07 7.10
CA ILE A 66 -4.66 -0.05 7.68
C ILE A 66 -5.52 0.62 6.60
N LEU A 67 -6.58 1.29 7.04
CA LEU A 67 -7.41 2.13 6.20
C LEU A 67 -6.55 3.23 5.54
N HIS A 68 -6.79 3.54 4.27
CA HIS A 68 -6.13 4.69 3.63
C HIS A 68 -6.77 6.00 4.11
N PRO A 69 -6.00 7.07 4.40
CA PRO A 69 -6.52 8.35 4.89
C PRO A 69 -7.24 9.20 3.84
N SER A 70 -7.54 8.65 2.66
CA SER A 70 -8.04 9.46 1.55
C SER A 70 -9.48 9.91 1.85
N PRO A 71 -9.82 11.20 1.64
CA PRO A 71 -11.19 11.68 1.82
C PRO A 71 -12.18 11.04 0.85
N ALA A 72 -11.70 10.38 -0.22
CA ALA A 72 -12.54 9.58 -1.11
C ALA A 72 -13.15 8.35 -0.44
N SER A 73 -12.65 7.92 0.73
CA SER A 73 -13.21 6.83 1.52
C SER A 73 -14.20 7.38 2.56
N PRO A 74 -15.50 7.02 2.50
CA PRO A 74 -16.46 7.40 3.52
C PRO A 74 -16.08 6.93 4.93
N ALA A 75 -15.36 5.81 5.03
CA ALA A 75 -14.87 5.31 6.30
C ALA A 75 -13.78 6.21 6.90
N ALA A 76 -12.88 6.76 6.07
CA ALA A 76 -11.81 7.64 6.54
C ALA A 76 -12.37 8.96 7.09
N ASN A 77 -13.46 9.46 6.50
CA ASN A 77 -14.14 10.68 6.94
C ASN A 77 -14.85 10.53 8.29
N LYS A 78 -15.05 9.29 8.79
CA LYS A 78 -15.66 9.00 10.11
C LYS A 78 -14.63 8.88 11.23
N GLY A 79 -13.43 9.42 11.05
CA GLY A 79 -12.33 9.38 12.01
C GLY A 79 -11.30 8.32 11.66
N TRP A 80 -10.44 8.65 10.69
CA TRP A 80 -9.38 7.78 10.20
C TRP A 80 -8.38 7.38 11.30
N ALA A 81 -7.87 8.35 12.08
CA ALA A 81 -6.82 8.10 13.06
C ALA A 81 -7.24 7.01 14.08
N LYS A 82 -8.46 7.13 14.62
CA LYS A 82 -9.00 6.13 15.56
C LYS A 82 -9.08 4.75 14.93
N GLN A 83 -9.57 4.64 13.70
CA GLN A 83 -9.69 3.36 12.99
C GLN A 83 -8.32 2.76 12.67
N ALA A 84 -7.38 3.55 12.16
CA ALA A 84 -6.03 3.10 11.88
C ALA A 84 -5.33 2.63 13.16
N THR A 85 -5.45 3.35 14.28
CA THR A 85 -4.91 2.92 15.57
C THR A 85 -5.55 1.61 16.05
N THR A 86 -6.87 1.44 15.92
CA THR A 86 -7.53 0.17 16.25
C THR A 86 -6.98 -0.97 15.41
N GLN A 87 -6.82 -0.80 14.10
CA GLN A 87 -6.25 -1.81 13.19
C GLN A 87 -4.80 -2.15 13.54
N LEU A 88 -3.97 -1.16 13.89
CA LEU A 88 -2.60 -1.40 14.34
C LEU A 88 -2.55 -2.15 15.69
N LYS A 89 -3.48 -1.86 16.60
CA LYS A 89 -3.63 -2.59 17.87
C LYS A 89 -4.06 -4.04 17.65
N GLU A 90 -4.99 -4.29 16.74
CA GLU A 90 -5.43 -5.64 16.35
C GLU A 90 -4.29 -6.46 15.73
N LEU A 91 -3.41 -5.82 14.96
CA LEU A 91 -2.18 -6.43 14.43
C LEU A 91 -1.09 -6.63 15.50
N GLY A 92 -1.25 -6.05 16.69
CA GLY A 92 -0.27 -6.14 17.78
C GLY A 92 0.96 -5.25 17.61
N VAL A 93 0.93 -4.27 16.69
CA VAL A 93 2.08 -3.41 16.35
C VAL A 93 2.01 -2.02 16.98
N TRP A 94 0.99 -1.75 17.79
CA TRP A 94 0.79 -0.47 18.48
C TRP A 94 0.25 -0.72 19.89
N HIS A 95 0.84 -0.05 20.90
CA HIS A 95 0.46 -0.18 22.30
C HIS A 95 -0.09 1.16 22.82
#